data_AF-A0A9D5AQ44-F1
#
_entry.id   AF-A0A9D5AQ44-F1
#
_cell.length_a   1.000
_cell.length_b   1.000
_cell.length_c   1.000
_cell.angle_alpha   90.00
_cell.angle_beta   90.00
_cell.angle_gamma   90.00
#
_symmetry.space_group_name_H-M   'P 1'
#
loop_
_entity.id
_entity.type
_entity.pdbx_description
1 polymer ?
#
loop_
_entity_poly.entity_id
_entity_poly.type
_entity_poly.pdbx_seq_one_letter_code
_entity_poly.pdbx_strand_id
1 'polypeptide(L)'
;TQIRRRVRGLLNRISESKVESITGELSLIFQSVSRSVASQIMIEETLASCSRGPRGNKQYAAVFAAFVVGMACLVGMDFGAKFMASFVKCFEDEYHKEDNLSLRNIAFLLSYLCIFEVCSSDLVFDFLVMLSK
;
A
#
# COMPACT_ATOMS: atom_id res chain seq x y z
N THR A 1 -0.97 17.83 -8.07
CA THR A 1 -1.91 18.59 -7.22
C THR A 1 -1.34 18.79 -5.82
N GLN A 2 -1.72 19.87 -5.13
CA GLN A 2 -1.25 20.19 -3.77
C GLN A 2 -1.51 19.05 -2.77
N ILE A 3 -2.64 18.37 -2.91
CA ILE A 3 -3.03 17.21 -2.09
C ILE A 3 -2.06 16.04 -2.26
N ARG A 4 -1.70 15.68 -3.50
CA ARG A 4 -0.72 14.62 -3.77
C ARG A 4 0.63 14.90 -3.10
N ARG A 5 1.10 16.16 -3.13
CA ARG A 5 2.33 16.56 -2.43
C ARG A 5 2.20 16.42 -0.91
N ARG A 6 1.05 16.79 -0.34
CA ARG A 6 0.78 16.65 1.10
C ARG A 6 0.74 15.17 1.53
N VAL A 7 0.01 14.33 0.79
CA VAL A 7 -0.07 12.89 1.01
C VAL A 7 1.32 12.27 0.96
N ARG A 8 2.08 12.54 -0.12
CA ARG A 8 3.46 12.06 -0.26
C ARG A 8 4.36 12.54 0.89
N GLY A 9 4.21 13.78 1.33
CA GLY A 9 4.94 14.32 2.48
C GLY A 9 4.67 13.58 3.79
N LEU A 10 3.41 13.20 4.05
CA LEU A 10 3.01 12.41 5.22
C LEU A 10 3.51 10.97 5.15
N LEU A 11 3.31 10.30 4.00
CA LEU A 11 3.86 8.95 3.76
C LEU A 11 5.39 8.96 3.86
N ASN A 12 6.04 10.07 3.49
CA ASN A 12 7.48 10.26 3.68
C ASN A 12 7.93 10.43 5.13
N ARG A 13 7.02 10.55 6.08
CA ARG A 13 7.35 10.67 7.51
C ARG A 13 6.82 9.48 8.30
N ILE A 14 6.22 8.51 7.63
CA ILE A 14 5.66 7.33 8.25
C ILE A 14 6.77 6.46 8.84
N SER A 15 6.55 6.04 10.07
CA SER A 15 7.41 5.18 10.86
C SER A 15 6.53 4.40 11.83
N GLU A 16 7.08 3.36 12.46
CA GLU A 16 6.38 2.55 13.44
C GLU A 16 5.73 3.40 14.56
N SER A 17 6.48 4.37 15.11
CA SER A 17 5.99 5.29 16.16
C SER A 17 5.01 6.37 15.69
N LYS A 18 4.80 6.54 14.38
CA LYS A 18 3.98 7.63 13.80
C LYS A 18 2.86 7.13 12.90
N VAL A 19 2.76 5.81 12.70
CA VAL A 19 1.81 5.23 11.75
C VAL A 19 0.37 5.60 12.10
N GLU A 20 0.00 5.55 13.38
CA GLU A 20 -1.34 5.90 13.86
C GLU A 20 -1.68 7.37 13.57
N SER A 21 -0.84 8.31 14.01
CA SER A 21 -1.09 9.74 13.85
C SER A 21 -1.13 10.16 12.38
N ILE A 22 -0.21 9.65 11.56
CA ILE A 22 -0.17 9.91 10.11
C ILE A 22 -1.39 9.32 9.41
N THR A 23 -1.84 8.11 9.81
CA THR A 23 -3.06 7.51 9.25
C THR A 23 -4.28 8.37 9.60
N GLY A 24 -4.38 8.86 10.83
CA GLY A 24 -5.40 9.82 11.25
C GLY A 24 -5.39 11.10 10.40
N GLU A 25 -4.23 11.74 10.22
CA GLU A 25 -4.10 12.92 9.36
C GLU A 25 -4.49 12.65 7.90
N LEU A 26 -4.09 11.49 7.36
CA LEU A 26 -4.44 11.08 6.00
C LEU A 26 -5.94 10.81 5.86
N SER A 27 -6.60 10.22 6.87
CA SER A 27 -8.05 10.02 6.87
C SER A 27 -8.82 11.35 6.80
N LEU A 28 -8.34 12.40 7.46
CA LEU A 28 -8.93 13.74 7.39
C LEU A 28 -8.76 14.35 6.00
N ILE A 29 -7.58 14.16 5.38
CA ILE A 29 -7.36 14.57 3.99
C ILE A 29 -8.29 13.78 3.05
N PHE A 30 -8.48 12.49 3.30
CA PHE A 30 -9.35 11.63 2.50
C PHE A 30 -10.79 12.16 2.48
N GLN A 31 -11.29 12.62 3.64
CA GLN A 31 -12.64 13.20 3.78
C GLN A 31 -12.77 14.59 3.16
N SER A 32 -11.66 15.30 2.93
CA SER A 32 -11.66 16.66 2.36
C SER A 32 -11.87 16.72 0.84
N VAL A 33 -11.83 15.58 0.13
CA VAL A 33 -12.05 15.47 -1.32
C VAL A 33 -12.90 14.26 -1.69
N SER A 34 -13.22 14.08 -2.98
CA SER A 34 -13.99 12.92 -3.42
C SER A 34 -13.26 11.61 -3.09
N ARG A 35 -14.01 10.61 -2.59
CA ARG A 35 -13.46 9.31 -2.19
C ARG A 35 -12.66 8.65 -3.30
N SER A 36 -13.12 8.74 -4.56
CA SER A 36 -12.41 8.17 -5.71
C SER A 36 -11.03 8.79 -5.91
N VAL A 37 -10.94 10.12 -5.89
CA VAL A 37 -9.68 10.86 -6.07
C VAL A 37 -8.75 10.64 -4.87
N ALA A 38 -9.29 10.64 -3.65
CA ALA A 38 -8.51 10.38 -2.44
C ALA A 38 -7.92 8.97 -2.44
N SER A 39 -8.75 7.95 -2.68
CA SER A 39 -8.32 6.55 -2.80
C SER A 39 -7.22 6.42 -3.84
N GLN A 40 -7.45 6.94 -5.05
CA GLN A 40 -6.47 6.85 -6.12
C GLN A 40 -5.13 7.47 -5.74
N ILE A 41 -5.12 8.71 -5.23
CA ILE A 41 -3.88 9.40 -4.85
C ILE A 41 -3.15 8.64 -3.73
N MET A 42 -3.85 8.21 -2.68
CA MET A 42 -3.20 7.55 -1.55
C MET A 42 -2.67 6.17 -1.93
N ILE A 43 -3.42 5.39 -2.71
CA ILE A 43 -3.00 4.06 -3.17
C ILE A 43 -1.76 4.19 -4.06
N GLU A 44 -1.78 5.08 -5.07
CA GLU A 44 -0.67 5.30 -5.97
C GLU A 44 0.61 5.73 -5.23
N GLU A 45 0.51 6.70 -4.31
CA GLU A 45 1.67 7.20 -3.57
C GLU A 45 2.21 6.16 -2.57
N THR A 46 1.35 5.33 -1.97
CA THR A 46 1.76 4.23 -1.10
C THR A 46 2.49 3.14 -1.89
N LEU A 47 1.92 2.69 -3.01
CA LEU A 47 2.55 1.66 -3.85
C LEU A 47 3.87 2.16 -4.44
N ALA A 48 3.94 3.42 -4.89
CA ALA A 48 5.17 4.03 -5.36
C ALA A 48 6.24 4.11 -4.25
N SER A 49 5.83 4.39 -3.01
CA SER A 49 6.75 4.42 -1.86
C SER A 49 7.29 3.05 -1.48
N CYS A 50 6.47 2.00 -1.61
CA CYS A 50 6.82 0.63 -1.25
C CYS A 50 7.61 -0.11 -2.33
N SER A 51 7.33 0.12 -3.61
CA SER A 51 7.97 -0.59 -4.73
C SER A 51 9.37 -0.04 -5.01
N ARG A 52 9.39 1.17 -5.58
CA ARG A 52 10.56 1.86 -6.15
C ARG A 52 11.11 2.97 -5.25
N GLY A 53 10.36 3.33 -4.21
CA GLY A 53 10.69 4.44 -3.31
C GLY A 53 11.82 4.11 -2.33
N PRO A 54 12.35 5.13 -1.61
CA PRO A 54 13.40 4.94 -0.59
C PRO A 54 12.95 4.09 0.61
N ARG A 55 11.67 3.71 0.66
CA ARG A 55 11.06 2.84 1.67
C ARG A 55 10.74 1.45 1.16
N GLY A 56 11.28 1.07 0.00
CA GLY A 56 11.23 -0.30 -0.49
C GLY A 56 12.14 -1.22 0.33
N ASN A 57 11.73 -1.54 1.55
CA ASN A 57 12.40 -2.52 2.40
C ASN A 57 11.41 -3.20 3.36
N LYS A 58 11.87 -4.29 3.98
CA LYS A 58 11.06 -5.12 4.89
C LYS A 58 10.51 -4.36 6.10
N GLN A 59 11.27 -3.41 6.65
CA GLN A 59 10.86 -2.67 7.86
C GLN A 59 9.66 -1.76 7.56
N TYR A 60 9.70 -1.02 6.44
CA TYR A 60 8.59 -0.16 6.05
C TYR A 60 7.40 -0.93 5.50
N ALA A 61 7.59 -2.13 4.94
CA ALA A 61 6.49 -2.95 4.45
C ALA A 61 5.42 -3.22 5.53
N ALA A 62 5.82 -3.53 6.76
CA ALA A 62 4.90 -3.69 7.90
C ALA A 62 4.17 -2.39 8.23
N VAL A 63 4.89 -1.26 8.27
CA VAL A 63 4.32 0.06 8.58
C VAL A 63 3.29 0.48 7.52
N PHE A 64 3.58 0.23 6.24
CA PHE A 64 2.64 0.52 5.15
C PHE A 64 1.45 -0.43 5.14
N ALA A 65 1.63 -1.71 5.44
CA ALA A 65 0.49 -2.63 5.60
C ALA A 65 -0.42 -2.17 6.74
N ALA A 66 0.14 -1.76 7.89
CA ALA A 66 -0.63 -1.22 9.01
C ALA A 66 -1.36 0.07 8.64
N PHE A 67 -0.73 0.95 7.87
CA PHE A 67 -1.39 2.14 7.29
C PHE A 67 -2.58 1.76 6.40
N VAL A 68 -2.43 0.78 5.51
CA VAL A 68 -3.51 0.33 4.61
C VAL A 68 -4.70 -0.21 5.41
N VAL A 69 -4.44 -1.04 6.42
CA VAL A 69 -5.46 -1.56 7.35
C VAL A 69 -6.14 -0.41 8.10
N GLY A 70 -5.35 0.49 8.68
CA GLY A 70 -5.88 1.63 9.44
C GLY A 70 -6.76 2.55 8.57
N MET A 71 -6.36 2.79 7.32
CA MET A 71 -7.20 3.50 6.36
C MET A 71 -8.49 2.74 6.06
N ALA A 72 -8.42 1.42 5.79
CA ALA A 72 -9.62 0.62 5.55
C ALA A 72 -10.60 0.66 6.74
N CYS A 73 -10.09 0.65 7.98
CA CYS A 73 -10.90 0.81 9.18
C CYS A 73 -11.53 2.21 9.30
N LEU A 74 -10.78 3.28 9.00
CA LEU A 74 -11.24 4.66 9.19
C LEU A 74 -12.14 5.18 8.04
N VAL A 75 -11.85 4.79 6.80
CA VAL A 75 -12.54 5.32 5.61
C VAL A 75 -13.40 4.28 4.89
N GLY A 76 -13.35 3.01 5.32
CA GLY A 76 -14.19 1.91 4.85
C GLY A 76 -13.42 0.86 4.02
N MET A 77 -13.92 -0.38 4.07
CA MET A 77 -13.30 -1.57 3.44
C MET A 77 -13.11 -1.46 1.91
N ASP A 78 -13.92 -0.62 1.23
CA ASP A 78 -13.76 -0.30 -0.19
C ASP A 78 -12.35 0.27 -0.51
N PHE A 79 -11.74 1.01 0.42
CA PHE A 79 -10.36 1.47 0.26
C PHE A 79 -9.38 0.31 0.19
N GLY A 80 -9.51 -0.67 1.11
CA GLY A 80 -8.67 -1.87 1.13
C GLY A 80 -8.84 -2.70 -0.14
N ALA A 81 -10.07 -2.88 -0.62
CA ALA A 81 -10.35 -3.58 -1.88
C ALA A 81 -9.70 -2.89 -3.08
N LYS A 82 -9.84 -1.56 -3.20
CA LYS A 82 -9.19 -0.75 -4.25
C LYS A 82 -7.66 -0.78 -4.16
N PHE A 83 -7.14 -0.80 -2.93
CA PHE A 83 -5.70 -0.95 -2.70
C PHE A 83 -5.22 -2.29 -3.24
N MET A 84 -5.90 -3.40 -2.88
CA MET A 84 -5.54 -4.74 -3.36
C MET A 84 -5.61 -4.86 -4.88
N ALA A 85 -6.66 -4.31 -5.51
CA ALA A 85 -6.76 -4.31 -6.98
C ALA A 85 -5.57 -3.58 -7.64
N SER A 86 -5.17 -2.43 -7.08
CA SER A 86 -4.03 -1.66 -7.59
C SER A 86 -2.69 -2.32 -7.26
N PHE A 87 -2.61 -3.03 -6.13
CA PHE A 87 -1.45 -3.80 -5.71
C PHE A 87 -1.16 -4.93 -6.70
N VAL A 88 -2.18 -5.72 -7.08
CA VAL A 88 -2.02 -6.83 -8.03
C VAL A 88 -1.50 -6.29 -9.37
N LYS A 89 -2.08 -5.20 -9.87
CA LYS A 89 -1.61 -4.56 -11.10
C LYS A 89 -0.16 -4.08 -10.97
N CYS A 90 0.20 -3.46 -9.86
CA CYS A 90 1.58 -3.04 -9.59
C CYS A 90 2.53 -4.24 -9.56
N PHE A 91 2.12 -5.36 -8.96
CA PHE A 91 2.91 -6.59 -8.92
C PHE A 91 3.16 -7.13 -10.34
N GLU A 92 2.11 -7.27 -11.15
CA GLU A 92 2.17 -7.72 -12.54
C GLU A 92 3.05 -6.81 -13.40
N ASP A 93 2.90 -5.48 -13.26
CA ASP A 93 3.70 -4.49 -13.96
C ASP A 93 5.20 -4.59 -13.61
N GLU A 94 5.54 -4.82 -12.34
CA GLU A 94 6.94 -5.00 -11.93
C GLU A 94 7.49 -6.38 -12.33
N TYR A 95 6.63 -7.40 -12.36
CA TYR A 95 6.97 -8.75 -12.82
C TYR A 95 7.38 -8.74 -14.29
N HIS A 96 6.56 -8.12 -15.14
CA HIS A 96 6.85 -8.00 -16.57
C HIS A 96 8.07 -7.13 -16.90
N LYS A 97 8.46 -6.22 -16.00
CA LYS A 97 9.67 -5.39 -16.15
C LYS A 97 10.94 -6.10 -15.68
N GLU A 98 10.83 -7.29 -15.11
CA GLU A 98 11.93 -8.04 -14.49
C GLU A 98 12.66 -7.23 -13.39
N ASP A 99 11.94 -6.31 -12.72
CA ASP A 99 12.50 -5.52 -11.61
C ASP A 99 12.43 -6.32 -10.31
N ASN A 100 13.41 -7.20 -10.13
CA ASN A 100 13.54 -8.07 -8.96
C ASN A 100 13.55 -7.31 -7.62
N LEU A 101 14.07 -6.08 -7.59
CA LEU A 101 14.13 -5.30 -6.35
C LEU A 101 12.73 -4.81 -5.97
N SER A 102 12.02 -4.19 -6.93
CA SER A 102 10.66 -3.72 -6.72
C SER A 102 9.71 -4.88 -6.40
N LEU A 103 9.82 -6.01 -7.10
CA LEU A 103 9.07 -7.23 -6.84
C LEU A 103 9.25 -7.75 -5.42
N ARG A 104 10.51 -7.85 -4.95
CA ARG A 104 10.80 -8.27 -3.57
C ARG A 104 10.15 -7.35 -2.54
N ASN A 105 10.17 -6.05 -2.77
CA ASN A 105 9.59 -5.07 -1.85
C ASN A 105 8.06 -5.17 -1.81
N ILE A 106 7.43 -5.31 -2.97
CA ILE A 106 5.98 -5.53 -3.10
C ILE A 106 5.58 -6.88 -2.46
N ALA A 107 6.40 -7.92 -2.63
CA ALA A 107 6.17 -9.22 -1.99
C ALA A 107 6.22 -9.14 -0.45
N PHE A 108 7.15 -8.37 0.14
CA PHE A 108 7.14 -8.12 1.58
C PHE A 108 5.86 -7.42 2.04
N LEU A 109 5.38 -6.45 1.25
CA LEU A 109 4.12 -5.78 1.54
C LEU A 109 2.95 -6.77 1.52
N LEU A 110 2.87 -7.66 0.52
CA LEU A 110 1.85 -8.72 0.46
C LEU A 110 1.86 -9.60 1.70
N SER A 111 3.06 -10.02 2.15
CA SER A 111 3.18 -10.85 3.34
C SER A 111 2.56 -10.19 4.57
N TYR A 112 2.82 -8.89 4.80
CA TYR A 112 2.24 -8.18 5.93
C TYR A 112 0.74 -7.86 5.74
N LEU A 113 0.28 -7.63 4.51
CA LEU A 113 -1.15 -7.49 4.22
C LEU A 113 -1.91 -8.79 4.52
N CYS A 114 -1.30 -9.95 4.28
CA CYS A 114 -1.84 -11.25 4.67
C CYS A 114 -1.81 -11.45 6.20
N ILE A 115 -0.72 -11.08 6.87
CA ILE A 115 -0.62 -11.15 8.35
C ILE A 115 -1.67 -10.29 9.04
N PHE A 116 -2.00 -9.13 8.46
CA PHE A 116 -3.04 -8.24 8.98
C PHE A 116 -4.44 -8.53 8.39
N GLU A 117 -4.64 -9.70 7.78
CA GLU A 117 -5.94 -10.19 7.30
C GLU A 117 -6.62 -9.28 6.26
N VAL A 118 -5.86 -8.46 5.53
CA VAL A 118 -6.39 -7.64 4.41
C VAL A 118 -6.73 -8.52 3.20
N CYS A 119 -6.05 -9.64 3.05
CA CYS A 119 -6.29 -10.62 1.99
C CYS A 119 -6.22 -12.05 2.53
N SER A 120 -6.99 -12.97 1.92
CA SER A 120 -6.93 -14.40 2.25
C SER A 120 -5.56 -14.98 1.91
N SER A 121 -5.13 -15.98 2.69
CA SER A 121 -3.95 -16.79 2.37
C SER A 121 -4.04 -17.44 0.99
N ASP A 122 -5.25 -17.71 0.49
CA ASP A 122 -5.49 -18.27 -0.85
C ASP A 122 -4.85 -17.40 -1.93
N LEU A 123 -4.96 -16.07 -1.79
CA LEU A 123 -4.35 -15.12 -2.73
C LEU A 123 -2.82 -15.25 -2.73
N VAL A 124 -2.20 -15.44 -1.56
CA VAL A 124 -0.75 -15.64 -1.46
C VAL A 124 -0.33 -16.93 -2.14
N PHE A 125 -1.11 -18.01 -1.98
CA PHE A 125 -0.86 -19.26 -2.69
C PHE A 125 -0.99 -19.11 -4.20
N ASP A 126 -2.00 -18.39 -4.69
CA ASP A 126 -2.17 -18.11 -6.11
C ASP A 126 -0.96 -17.35 -6.69
N PHE A 127 -0.43 -16.37 -5.95
CA PHE A 127 0.80 -15.67 -6.32
C PHE A 127 2.01 -16.62 -6.38
N LEU A 128 2.18 -17.49 -5.40
CA LEU A 128 3.28 -18.46 -5.39
C LEU A 128 3.19 -19.43 -6.57
N VAL A 129 1.99 -19.91 -6.89
CA VAL A 129 1.75 -20.77 -8.05
C VAL A 129 2.07 -20.03 -9.35
N MET A 130 1.65 -18.76 -9.48
CA MET A 130 1.95 -17.94 -10.67
C MET A 130 3.45 -17.73 -10.87
N LEU A 131 4.19 -17.43 -9.80
CA LEU A 131 5.64 -17.21 -9.85
C LEU A 131 6.47 -18.49 -10.05
N SER A 132 5.89 -19.66 -9.77
CA SER A 132 6.57 -20.95 -9.91
C SER A 132 6.58 -21.50 -11.34
N LYS A 133 5.83 -20.87 -12.25
CA LYS A 133 5.74 -21.24 -13.68
C LYS A 133 6.74 -20.44 -14.50
#